data_AF-A0A7S3Y2Z8-F1
#
_entry.id   AF-A0A7S3Y2Z8-F1
#
_cell.length_a   1.000
_cell.length_b   1.000
_cell.length_c   1.000
_cell.angle_alpha   90.00
_cell.angle_beta   90.00
_cell.angle_gamma   90.00
#
_symmetry.space_group_name_H-M   'P 1'
#
loop_
_entity.id
_entity.type
_entity.pdbx_description
1 polymer ?
#
loop_
_entity_poly.entity_id
_entity_poly.type
_entity_poly.pdbx_seq_one_letter_code
_entity_poly.pdbx_strand_id
1 'polypeptide(L)'
;AALAAAVQNGATAIVEGLGEALGAELEPAVRRELVRKGRKLFLTLGDEQVEYDPQFRLVLQTKLANPKFPPEVAAGTALLNFTVTRAGLEDQLLARVVTVVQPALEAQRAALRRAQDGYRVELAALEAQLLAQLADAPDDLLADEAQADLD
;
A
#
# COMPACT_ATOMS: atom_id res chain seq x y z
N ALA A 1 -0.94 -14.90 -21.69
CA ALA A 1 -2.01 -15.67 -21.02
C ALA A 1 -2.29 -15.20 -19.57
N ALA A 2 -1.36 -15.33 -18.61
CA ALA A 2 -1.63 -14.98 -17.21
C ALA A 2 -1.90 -13.46 -16.98
N LEU A 3 -1.14 -12.59 -17.65
CA LEU A 3 -1.34 -11.14 -17.56
C LEU A 3 -2.70 -10.70 -18.12
N ALA A 4 -3.09 -11.22 -19.28
CA ALA A 4 -4.38 -10.94 -19.89
C ALA A 4 -5.55 -11.32 -18.97
N ALA A 5 -5.48 -12.51 -18.34
CA ALA A 5 -6.48 -12.94 -17.36
C ALA A 5 -6.51 -12.03 -16.12
N ALA A 6 -5.34 -11.59 -15.63
CA ALA A 6 -5.28 -10.66 -14.50
C ALA A 6 -5.93 -9.31 -14.83
N VAL A 7 -5.71 -8.80 -16.05
CA VAL A 7 -6.31 -7.54 -16.54
C VAL A 7 -7.83 -7.63 -16.63
N GLN A 8 -8.38 -8.75 -17.13
CA GLN A 8 -9.84 -8.95 -17.21
C GLN A 8 -10.50 -9.13 -15.85
N ASN A 9 -9.81 -9.76 -14.91
CA ASN A 9 -10.34 -10.09 -13.58
C ASN A 9 -10.07 -9.00 -12.52
N GLY A 10 -9.43 -7.89 -12.89
CA GLY A 10 -9.04 -6.84 -11.92
C GLY A 10 -8.01 -7.31 -10.88
N ALA A 11 -7.27 -8.39 -11.16
CA ALA A 11 -6.30 -8.96 -10.22
C ALA A 11 -5.02 -8.13 -10.16
N THR A 12 -4.22 -8.31 -9.10
CA THR A 12 -2.89 -7.72 -9.03
C THR A 12 -1.86 -8.65 -9.68
N ALA A 13 -1.15 -8.16 -10.69
CA ALA A 13 -0.05 -8.89 -11.34
C ALA A 13 1.30 -8.33 -10.88
N ILE A 14 2.20 -9.23 -10.48
CA ILE A 14 3.58 -8.89 -10.12
C ILE A 14 4.51 -9.48 -11.17
N VAL A 15 5.34 -8.63 -11.77
CA VAL A 15 6.40 -9.06 -12.70
C VAL A 15 7.74 -8.93 -11.99
N GLU A 16 8.38 -10.06 -11.72
CA GLU A 16 9.67 -10.12 -11.07
C GLU A 16 10.82 -10.19 -12.07
N GLY A 17 12.01 -9.78 -11.62
CA GLY A 17 13.24 -9.95 -12.42
C GLY A 17 13.30 -9.06 -13.66
N LEU A 18 12.66 -7.89 -13.60
CA LEU A 18 12.68 -6.94 -14.71
C LEU A 18 14.12 -6.48 -15.01
N GLY A 19 14.52 -6.57 -16.28
CA GLY A 19 15.78 -5.99 -16.77
C GLY A 19 15.68 -4.48 -16.96
N GLU A 20 16.64 -3.89 -17.67
CA GLU A 20 16.62 -2.45 -17.99
C GLU A 20 15.61 -2.11 -19.10
N ALA A 21 15.29 -3.08 -19.96
CA ALA A 21 14.29 -2.96 -21.02
C ALA A 21 12.97 -3.64 -20.60
N LEU A 22 11.85 -2.99 -20.87
CA LEU A 22 10.53 -3.61 -20.79
C LEU A 22 10.31 -4.52 -22.00
N GLY A 23 9.64 -5.64 -21.80
CA GLY A 23 9.10 -6.42 -22.92
C GLY A 23 7.99 -5.64 -23.60
N ALA A 24 7.91 -5.70 -24.94
CA ALA A 24 6.89 -5.01 -25.74
C ALA A 24 5.45 -5.33 -25.29
N GLU A 25 5.21 -6.51 -24.71
CA GLU A 25 3.91 -6.90 -24.17
C GLU A 25 3.49 -6.10 -22.92
N LEU A 26 4.46 -5.54 -22.18
CA LEU A 26 4.21 -4.79 -20.94
C LEU A 26 4.11 -3.29 -21.18
N GLU A 27 4.69 -2.77 -22.26
CA GLU A 27 4.69 -1.33 -22.56
C GLU A 27 3.28 -0.71 -22.56
N PRO A 28 2.26 -1.32 -23.20
CA PRO A 28 0.91 -0.75 -23.21
C PRO A 28 0.29 -0.70 -21.80
N ALA A 29 0.58 -1.71 -20.97
CA ALA A 29 0.09 -1.79 -19.60
C ALA A 29 0.75 -0.74 -18.69
N VAL A 30 2.06 -0.51 -18.86
CA VAL A 30 2.85 0.50 -18.15
C VAL A 30 2.41 1.90 -18.52
N ARG A 31 2.21 2.15 -19.82
CA ARG A 31 1.78 3.46 -20.34
C ARG A 31 0.28 3.72 -20.17
N ARG A 32 -0.49 2.70 -19.77
CA ARG A 32 -1.96 2.74 -19.69
C ARG A 32 -2.58 3.21 -21.00
N GLU A 33 -2.12 2.63 -22.11
CA GLU A 33 -2.65 2.88 -23.46
C GLU A 33 -4.02 2.20 -23.63
N LEU A 34 -5.04 2.78 -22.98
CA LEU A 34 -6.40 2.25 -22.94
C LEU A 34 -7.23 2.76 -24.12
N VAL A 35 -7.89 1.83 -24.81
CA VAL A 35 -8.84 2.13 -25.89
C VAL A 35 -10.25 1.97 -25.37
N ARG A 36 -11.04 3.03 -25.45
CA ARG A 36 -12.46 2.99 -25.07
C ARG A 36 -13.30 2.49 -26.24
N LYS A 37 -14.02 1.38 -26.05
CA LYS A 37 -15.02 0.87 -27.00
C LYS A 37 -16.39 0.82 -26.31
N GLY A 38 -17.22 1.82 -26.60
CA GLY A 38 -18.50 2.02 -25.92
C GLY A 38 -18.33 2.36 -24.44
N ARG A 39 -18.89 1.52 -23.56
CA ARG A 39 -18.78 1.67 -22.09
C ARG A 39 -17.58 0.96 -21.48
N LYS A 40 -16.92 0.08 -22.23
CA LYS A 40 -15.81 -0.77 -21.75
C LYS A 40 -14.46 -0.19 -22.17
N LEU A 41 -13.46 -0.43 -21.34
CA LEU A 41 -12.06 -0.10 -21.61
C LEU A 41 -11.36 -1.37 -22.10
N PHE A 42 -10.42 -1.22 -23.03
CA PHE A 42 -9.63 -2.31 -23.57
C PHE A 42 -8.16 -1.94 -23.55
N LEU A 43 -7.31 -2.91 -23.26
CA LEU A 43 -5.86 -2.82 -23.31
C LEU A 43 -5.35 -3.81 -24.36
N THR A 44 -4.45 -3.36 -25.23
CA THR A 44 -3.79 -4.22 -26.21
C THR A 44 -2.51 -4.75 -25.60
N LEU A 45 -2.38 -6.07 -25.46
CA LEU A 45 -1.19 -6.74 -24.93
C LEU A 45 -0.61 -7.62 -26.04
N GLY A 46 0.49 -7.17 -26.66
CA GLY A 46 1.02 -7.83 -27.86
C GLY A 46 -0.01 -7.82 -28.99
N ASP A 47 -0.38 -9.01 -29.46
CA ASP A 47 -1.36 -9.19 -30.55
C ASP A 47 -2.82 -9.32 -30.05
N GLU A 48 -3.02 -9.44 -28.74
CA GLU A 48 -4.36 -9.66 -28.17
C GLU A 48 -4.95 -8.39 -27.55
N GLN A 49 -6.23 -8.15 -27.80
CA GLN A 49 -6.97 -7.07 -27.15
C GLN A 49 -7.84 -7.63 -26.02
N VAL A 50 -7.66 -7.07 -24.83
CA VAL A 50 -8.18 -7.60 -23.58
C VAL A 50 -9.05 -6.54 -22.91
N GLU A 51 -10.23 -6.91 -22.39
CA GLU A 51 -11.05 -5.99 -21.60
C GLU A 51 -10.32 -5.59 -20.31
N TYR A 52 -10.25 -4.28 -20.05
CA TYR A 52 -9.52 -3.71 -18.93
C TYR A 52 -10.45 -3.45 -17.74
N ASP A 53 -10.15 -4.10 -16.61
CA ASP A 53 -10.82 -3.83 -15.34
C ASP A 53 -10.12 -2.70 -14.56
N PRO A 54 -10.83 -1.65 -14.11
CA PRO A 54 -10.25 -0.55 -13.34
C PRO A 54 -9.59 -0.94 -12.00
N GLN A 55 -9.91 -2.10 -11.42
CA GLN A 55 -9.32 -2.60 -10.18
C GLN A 55 -7.96 -3.29 -10.41
N PHE A 56 -7.59 -3.55 -11.66
CA PHE A 56 -6.31 -4.14 -12.03
C PHE A 56 -5.12 -3.31 -11.50
N ARG A 57 -4.12 -4.01 -10.96
CA ARG A 57 -2.87 -3.39 -10.47
C ARG A 57 -1.68 -4.14 -11.03
N LEU A 58 -0.70 -3.40 -11.55
CA LEU A 58 0.56 -3.94 -12.04
C LEU A 58 1.70 -3.48 -11.13
N VAL A 59 2.48 -4.43 -10.62
CA VAL A 59 3.70 -4.17 -9.84
C VAL A 59 4.89 -4.74 -10.60
N LEU A 60 5.88 -3.89 -10.86
CA LEU A 60 7.11 -4.28 -11.53
C LEU A 60 8.24 -4.29 -10.50
N GLN A 61 9.01 -5.37 -10.47
CA GLN A 61 10.12 -5.57 -9.55
C GLN A 61 11.40 -5.87 -10.31
N THR A 62 12.48 -5.16 -9.94
CA THR A 62 13.83 -5.45 -10.42
C THR A 62 14.79 -5.68 -9.25
N LYS A 63 15.76 -6.57 -9.46
CA LYS A 63 16.85 -6.83 -8.50
C LYS A 63 18.11 -6.01 -8.81
N LEU A 64 18.09 -5.22 -9.88
CA LEU A 64 19.21 -4.36 -10.25
C LEU A 64 19.34 -3.25 -9.21
N ALA A 65 20.56 -3.02 -8.72
CA ALA A 65 20.81 -2.01 -7.69
C ALA A 65 20.68 -0.57 -8.22
N ASN A 66 20.98 -0.37 -9.51
CA ASN A 66 20.88 0.93 -10.17
C ASN A 66 20.34 0.77 -11.61
N PRO A 67 19.07 0.40 -11.78
CA PRO A 67 18.46 0.21 -13.09
C PRO A 67 18.30 1.56 -13.79
N LYS A 68 18.72 1.64 -15.05
CA LYS A 68 18.48 2.83 -15.88
C LYS A 68 17.25 2.62 -16.75
N PHE A 69 16.10 2.99 -16.21
CA PHE A 69 14.85 2.91 -16.97
C PHE A 69 14.71 4.07 -17.95
N PRO A 70 14.17 3.82 -19.16
CA PRO A 70 13.85 4.90 -20.09
C PRO A 70 12.80 5.84 -19.48
N PRO A 71 12.79 7.13 -19.87
CA PRO A 71 11.90 8.13 -19.30
C PRO A 71 10.42 7.78 -19.46
N GLU A 72 10.08 7.01 -20.48
CA GLU A 72 8.72 6.53 -20.73
C GLU A 72 8.19 5.64 -19.60
N VAL A 73 9.06 4.81 -19.03
CA VAL A 73 8.72 3.95 -17.88
C VAL A 73 8.57 4.78 -16.62
N ALA A 74 9.49 5.73 -16.41
CA ALA A 74 9.44 6.65 -15.28
C ALA A 74 8.22 7.58 -15.32
N ALA A 75 7.71 7.90 -16.51
CA ALA A 75 6.50 8.69 -16.68
C ALA A 75 5.22 7.87 -16.44
N GLY A 76 5.19 6.60 -16.87
CA GLY A 76 4.04 5.71 -16.72
C GLY A 76 3.91 5.05 -15.34
N THR A 77 4.97 5.05 -14.53
CA THR A 77 5.01 4.32 -13.25
C THR A 77 5.60 5.15 -12.12
N ALA A 78 5.24 4.79 -10.89
CA ALA A 78 5.91 5.32 -9.70
C ALA A 78 7.13 4.43 -9.38
N LEU A 79 8.32 5.02 -9.47
CA LEU A 79 9.56 4.32 -9.09
C LEU A 79 9.76 4.36 -7.58
N LEU A 80 9.85 3.18 -6.96
CA LEU A 80 10.10 3.03 -5.53
C LEU A 80 11.49 2.41 -5.30
N ASN A 81 12.33 3.08 -4.52
CA ASN A 81 13.65 2.55 -4.15
C ASN A 81 13.55 1.72 -2.86
N PHE A 82 13.75 0.40 -3.00
CA PHE A 82 13.78 -0.55 -1.89
C PHE A 82 15.20 -1.01 -1.53
N THR A 83 16.23 -0.28 -1.94
CA THR A 83 17.61 -0.62 -1.61
C THR A 83 17.82 -0.51 -0.10
N VAL A 84 18.30 -1.60 0.50
CA VAL A 84 18.63 -1.61 1.93
C VAL A 84 19.79 -0.65 2.17
N THR A 85 19.57 0.33 3.05
CA THR A 85 20.63 1.24 3.48
C THR A 85 21.53 0.55 4.50
N ARG A 86 22.80 0.96 4.61
CA ARG A 86 23.73 0.39 5.60
C ARG A 86 23.15 0.45 7.02
N ALA A 87 22.61 1.59 7.43
CA ALA A 87 21.96 1.75 8.73
C ALA A 87 20.77 0.79 8.89
N GLY A 88 19.91 0.66 7.88
CA GLY A 88 18.79 -0.28 7.91
C GLY A 88 19.23 -1.75 8.01
N LEU A 89 20.33 -2.12 7.36
CA LEU A 89 20.90 -3.46 7.48
C LEU A 89 21.52 -3.69 8.87
N GLU A 90 22.25 -2.71 9.40
CA GLU A 90 22.83 -2.75 10.74
C GLU A 90 21.73 -2.95 11.80
N ASP A 91 20.63 -2.20 11.71
CA ASP A 91 19.48 -2.35 12.60
C ASP A 91 18.82 -3.73 12.49
N GLN A 92 18.65 -4.25 11.27
CA GLN A 92 18.08 -5.58 11.04
C GLN A 92 18.97 -6.70 11.63
N LEU A 93 20.27 -6.61 11.42
CA LEU A 93 21.23 -7.56 11.96
C LEU A 93 21.30 -7.48 13.47
N LEU A 94 21.34 -6.27 14.04
CA LEU A 94 21.33 -6.06 15.48
C LEU A 94 20.07 -6.64 16.12
N ALA A 95 18.89 -6.38 15.56
CA ALA A 95 17.64 -6.96 16.03
C ALA A 95 17.71 -8.50 16.05
N ARG A 96 18.26 -9.11 14.99
CA ARG A 96 18.41 -10.56 14.92
C ARG A 96 19.40 -11.10 15.95
N VAL A 97 20.52 -10.42 16.19
CA VAL A 97 21.48 -10.81 17.23
C VAL A 97 20.84 -10.72 18.62
N VAL A 98 20.12 -9.64 18.92
CA VAL A 98 19.44 -9.44 20.21
C VAL A 98 18.43 -10.55 20.48
N THR A 99 17.70 -11.03 19.46
CA THR A 99 16.74 -12.13 19.62
C THR A 99 17.41 -13.43 20.10
N VAL A 100 18.68 -13.65 19.76
CA VAL A 100 19.45 -14.84 20.16
C VAL A 100 20.15 -14.63 21.49
N VAL A 101 20.75 -13.46 21.71
CA VAL A 101 21.57 -13.18 22.89
C VAL A 101 20.70 -12.88 24.12
N GLN A 102 19.56 -12.21 23.94
CA GLN A 102 18.65 -11.81 25.03
C GLN A 102 17.18 -12.01 24.65
N PRO A 103 16.71 -13.27 24.50
CA PRO A 103 15.35 -13.57 24.05
C PRO A 103 14.27 -13.03 25.00
N ALA A 104 14.52 -13.00 26.31
CA ALA A 104 13.57 -12.46 27.30
C ALA A 104 13.35 -10.94 27.12
N LEU A 105 14.41 -10.19 26.82
CA LEU A 105 14.32 -8.75 26.55
C LEU A 105 13.52 -8.48 25.27
N GLU A 106 13.78 -9.26 24.21
CA GLU A 106 13.03 -9.12 22.96
C GLU A 106 11.55 -9.50 23.14
N ALA A 107 11.24 -10.55 23.92
CA ALA A 107 9.86 -10.91 24.25
C ALA A 107 9.13 -9.78 24.98
N GLN A 108 9.80 -9.13 25.94
CA GLN A 108 9.25 -7.98 26.65
C GLN A 108 9.03 -6.79 25.71
N ARG A 109 10.02 -6.48 24.86
CA ARG A 109 9.90 -5.42 23.84
C ARG A 109 8.72 -5.69 22.89
N ALA A 110 8.58 -6.92 22.42
CA ALA A 110 7.50 -7.32 21.51
C ALA A 110 6.12 -7.24 22.19
N ALA A 111 6.02 -7.60 23.48
CA ALA A 111 4.80 -7.45 24.26
C ALA A 111 4.41 -5.97 24.43
N LEU A 112 5.38 -5.12 24.78
CA LEU A 112 5.17 -3.68 24.91
C LEU A 112 4.77 -3.02 23.58
N ARG A 113 5.41 -3.41 22.47
CA ARG A 113 5.02 -2.92 21.14
C ARG A 113 3.59 -3.31 20.78
N ARG A 114 3.19 -4.56 21.03
CA ARG A 114 1.81 -5.01 20.82
C ARG A 114 0.80 -4.23 21.67
N ALA A 115 1.12 -3.96 22.94
CA ALA A 115 0.27 -3.15 23.80
C ALA A 115 0.16 -1.71 23.27
N GLN A 116 1.28 -1.10 22.85
CA GLN A 116 1.30 0.24 22.25
C GLN A 116 0.44 0.31 20.98
N ASP A 117 0.55 -0.68 20.09
CA ASP A 117 -0.25 -0.73 18.86
C ASP A 117 -1.74 -0.87 19.20
N GLY A 118 -2.08 -1.68 20.21
CA GLY A 118 -3.45 -1.78 20.73
C GLY A 118 -3.99 -0.45 21.24
N TYR A 119 -3.23 0.26 22.08
CA TYR A 119 -3.64 1.57 22.60
C TYR A 119 -3.81 2.62 21.50
N ARG A 120 -3.00 2.58 20.43
CA ARG A 120 -3.17 3.47 19.28
C ARG A 120 -4.49 3.22 18.54
N VAL A 121 -4.87 1.96 18.37
CA VAL A 121 -6.15 1.60 17.76
C VAL A 121 -7.32 2.04 18.64
N GLU A 122 -7.22 1.82 19.95
CA GLU A 122 -8.23 2.23 20.92
C GLU A 122 -8.41 3.75 20.96
N LEU A 123 -7.31 4.51 20.99
CA LEU A 123 -7.35 5.98 20.90
C LEU A 123 -8.05 6.45 19.63
N ALA A 124 -7.71 5.89 18.47
CA ALA A 124 -8.37 6.26 17.22
C ALA A 124 -9.87 5.93 17.22
N ALA A 125 -10.28 4.83 17.87
CA ALA A 125 -11.68 4.47 18.02
C ALA A 125 -12.43 5.44 18.95
N LEU A 126 -11.82 5.82 20.08
CA LEU A 126 -12.39 6.81 21.01
C LEU A 126 -12.50 8.19 20.36
N GLU A 127 -11.48 8.62 19.60
CA GLU A 127 -11.53 9.87 18.82
C GLU A 127 -12.69 9.84 17.81
N ALA A 128 -12.86 8.73 17.09
CA ALA A 128 -13.98 8.58 16.15
C ALA A 128 -15.35 8.59 16.86
N GLN A 129 -15.45 7.99 18.05
CA GLN A 129 -16.68 8.01 18.86
C GLN A 129 -17.02 9.42 19.34
N LEU A 130 -16.04 10.17 19.85
CA LEU A 130 -16.23 11.56 20.27
C LEU A 130 -16.65 12.45 19.10
N LEU A 131 -16.03 12.28 17.93
CA LEU A 131 -16.43 13.00 16.72
C LEU A 131 -17.85 12.67 16.28
N ALA A 132 -18.26 11.40 16.37
CA ALA A 132 -19.63 11.00 16.06
C ALA A 132 -20.63 11.62 17.06
N GLN A 133 -20.33 11.61 18.36
CA GLN A 133 -21.17 12.24 19.38
C GLN A 133 -21.30 13.76 19.17
N LEU A 134 -20.21 14.45 18.82
CA LEU A 134 -20.23 15.88 18.51
C LEU A 134 -21.01 16.19 17.22
N ALA A 135 -20.95 15.30 16.22
CA ALA A 135 -21.68 15.47 14.97
C ALA A 135 -23.19 15.21 15.13
N ASP A 136 -23.58 14.30 16.03
CA ASP A 136 -24.98 13.97 16.35
C ASP A 136 -25.56 14.87 17.47
N ALA A 137 -24.73 15.68 18.13
CA ALA A 137 -25.19 16.58 19.19
C ALA A 137 -26.04 17.74 18.60
N PRO A 138 -27.15 18.12 19.26
CA PRO A 138 -27.92 19.30 18.87
C PRO A 138 -27.10 20.59 19.02
N ASP A 139 -27.46 21.64 18.28
CA ASP A 139 -26.76 22.95 18.22
C ASP A 139 -26.59 23.66 19.59
N ASP A 140 -27.21 23.16 20.66
CA ASP A 140 -27.09 23.68 22.03
C ASP A 140 -26.49 22.63 22.98
N LEU A 141 -25.20 22.35 22.80
CA LEU A 141 -24.39 21.44 23.63
C LEU A 141 -24.31 21.85 25.12
N LEU A 142 -24.71 23.07 25.47
CA LEU A 142 -24.62 23.63 26.83
C LEU A 142 -25.96 23.64 27.59
N ALA A 143 -27.06 23.24 26.96
CA ALA A 143 -28.39 23.30 27.59
C ALA A 143 -28.59 22.23 28.67
N ASP A 144 -27.93 21.07 28.58
CA ASP A 144 -28.15 19.94 29.49
C ASP A 144 -27.26 19.92 30.75
N GLU A 145 -26.14 20.66 30.78
CA GLU A 145 -25.26 20.70 31.97
C GLU A 145 -25.74 21.66 33.07
N ALA A 146 -26.73 22.52 32.80
CA ALA A 146 -27.22 23.49 33.78
C ALA A 146 -28.18 22.90 34.84
N GLN A 147 -28.55 21.62 34.75
CA GLN A 147 -29.60 21.01 35.60
C GLN A 147 -29.10 19.87 36.53
N ALA A 148 -27.81 19.54 36.55
CA ALA A 148 -27.32 18.35 37.26
C ALA A 148 -26.61 18.59 38.61
N ASP A 149 -26.59 19.81 39.16
CA ASP A 149 -25.93 20.14 40.43
C ASP A 149 -26.83 20.89 41.45
N LEU A 150 -28.14 20.58 41.53
CA LEU A 150 -29.06 21.25 42.47
C LEU A 150 -29.89 20.38 43.42
N ASP A 151 -29.51 19.14 43.72
CA ASP A 151 -30.01 18.42 44.91
C ASP A 151 -28.91 17.59 45.60
#